data_AF-A0A1D3TDV0-F1
#
_entry.id   AF-A0A1D3TDV0-F1
#
_cell.length_a   1.000
_cell.length_b   1.000
_cell.length_c   1.000
_cell.angle_alpha   90.00
_cell.angle_beta   90.00
_cell.angle_gamma   90.00
#
_symmetry.space_group_name_H-M   'P 1'
#
loop_
_entity.id
_entity.type
_entity.pdbx_description
1 polymer ?
#
loop_
_entity_poly.entity_id
_entity_poly.type
_entity_poly.pdbx_seq_one_letter_code
_entity_poly.pdbx_strand_id
1 'polypeptide(L)'
;MNIYTFIQIQIFVIYALIKCAAGSSKNQAPSYNPQVQKTITVGDKTYQYKYDHYKSGPPREEVMKWLDVEFHASTDVLYHLLPLAKDPWKLFNEIEYSERIYDTVREYEDKYKFKFRDEEARESCVERIKGRLLYPLYLEPLTEDYCKTIQKYFWIEERLEEEMTVKMDREETYQDKKAMSKNEDEMKRLISIYEKGRSIKLSDDMIHFTISIAKVFLEDYLKLYTEVYDKLSPTNNDKTKQK
;
A
#
# COMPACT_ATOMS: atom_id res chain seq x y z
N MET A 1 11.59 1.46 -17.29
CA MET A 1 11.49 0.25 -16.44
C MET A 1 10.07 0.22 -15.91
N ASN A 2 9.34 -0.88 -16.08
CA ASN A 2 7.98 -1.00 -15.54
C ASN A 2 8.07 -0.88 -14.00
N ILE A 3 7.19 -0.11 -13.38
CA ILE A 3 7.21 0.14 -11.94
C ILE A 3 6.99 -1.17 -11.16
N TYR A 4 6.25 -2.10 -11.76
CA TYR A 4 6.11 -3.49 -11.30
C TYR A 4 7.47 -4.20 -11.25
N THR A 5 8.31 -4.00 -12.26
CA THR A 5 9.68 -4.52 -12.28
C THR A 5 10.56 -3.85 -11.23
N PHE A 6 10.35 -2.57 -10.93
CA PHE A 6 11.11 -1.89 -9.88
C PHE A 6 10.77 -2.43 -8.49
N ILE A 7 9.48 -2.60 -8.16
CA ILE A 7 9.04 -3.19 -6.89
C ILE A 7 9.51 -4.65 -6.81
N GLN A 8 9.34 -5.43 -7.88
CA GLN A 8 9.88 -6.80 -7.93
C GLN A 8 11.40 -6.83 -7.73
N ILE A 9 12.17 -5.90 -8.31
CA ILE A 9 13.62 -5.81 -8.09
C ILE A 9 13.92 -5.48 -6.62
N GLN A 10 13.18 -4.56 -5.99
CA GLN A 10 13.37 -4.24 -4.57
C GLN A 10 13.07 -5.46 -3.69
N ILE A 11 11.96 -6.17 -3.95
CA ILE A 11 11.61 -7.43 -3.28
C ILE A 11 12.68 -8.49 -3.52
N PHE A 12 13.22 -8.59 -4.74
CA PHE A 12 14.27 -9.56 -5.10
C PHE A 12 15.62 -9.24 -4.43
N VAL A 13 15.96 -7.95 -4.26
CA VAL A 13 17.14 -7.51 -3.53
C VAL A 13 16.99 -7.81 -2.04
N ILE A 14 15.82 -7.55 -1.46
CA ILE A 14 15.49 -7.94 -0.08
C ILE A 14 15.61 -9.46 0.08
N TYR A 15 15.06 -10.24 -0.86
CA TYR A 15 15.17 -11.70 -0.88
C TYR A 15 16.61 -12.21 -0.92
N ALA A 16 17.44 -11.63 -1.79
CA ALA A 16 18.85 -11.98 -1.90
C ALA A 16 19.63 -11.67 -0.62
N LEU A 17 19.32 -10.56 0.05
CA LEU A 17 19.97 -10.16 1.30
C LEU A 17 19.52 -11.03 2.49
N ILE A 18 18.23 -11.37 2.59
CA ILE A 18 17.71 -12.31 3.60
C ILE A 18 18.37 -13.68 3.44
N LYS A 19 18.49 -14.19 2.20
CA LYS A 19 19.20 -15.45 1.92
C LYS A 19 20.70 -15.41 2.21
N CYS A 20 21.34 -14.25 2.11
CA CYS A 20 22.75 -14.09 2.46
C CYS A 20 22.96 -13.99 3.98
N ALA A 21 22.02 -13.41 4.72
CA ALA A 21 22.05 -13.35 6.19
C ALA A 21 21.66 -14.70 6.83
N ALA A 22 20.74 -15.44 6.22
CA ALA A 22 20.40 -16.81 6.58
C ALA A 22 21.42 -17.77 5.93
N GLY A 23 22.58 -17.92 6.57
CA GLY A 23 23.65 -18.82 6.12
C GLY A 23 23.11 -20.14 5.54
N SER A 24 23.64 -20.50 4.36
CA SER A 24 23.20 -21.58 3.49
C SER A 24 22.74 -22.83 4.26
N SER A 25 21.42 -22.92 4.47
CA SER A 25 20.78 -24.13 4.96
C SER A 25 20.04 -24.73 3.78
N LYS A 26 20.75 -25.59 3.04
CA LYS A 26 20.08 -26.60 2.21
C LYS A 26 19.17 -27.39 3.13
N ASN A 27 17.86 -27.33 2.94
CA ASN A 27 16.93 -28.40 3.29
C ASN A 27 15.65 -28.27 2.48
N GLN A 28 15.18 -29.43 2.05
CA GLN A 28 14.07 -29.69 1.14
C GLN A 28 12.78 -28.96 1.57
N ALA A 29 12.03 -28.48 0.59
CA ALA A 29 10.69 -27.93 0.78
C ALA A 29 9.79 -28.95 1.50
N PRO A 30 9.26 -28.66 2.69
CA PRO A 30 8.26 -29.52 3.30
C PRO A 30 6.93 -29.32 2.59
N SER A 31 6.27 -30.43 2.23
CA SER A 31 4.91 -30.43 1.70
C SER A 31 3.96 -29.73 2.68
N TYR A 32 3.32 -28.65 2.21
CA TYR A 32 2.28 -27.93 2.94
C TYR A 32 1.10 -28.87 3.21
N ASN A 33 0.77 -29.08 4.48
CA ASN A 33 -0.39 -29.85 4.91
C ASN A 33 -1.28 -28.91 5.75
N PRO A 34 -2.48 -28.52 5.28
CA PRO A 34 -3.30 -27.53 5.96
C PRO A 34 -4.08 -28.21 7.08
N GLN A 35 -3.47 -28.28 8.26
CA GLN A 35 -4.24 -28.37 9.50
C GLN A 35 -4.03 -27.08 10.28
N VAL A 36 -4.84 -26.09 9.94
CA VAL A 36 -5.00 -24.86 10.73
C VAL A 36 -5.66 -25.26 12.04
N GLN A 37 -4.85 -25.63 13.04
CA GLN A 37 -5.30 -25.58 14.42
C GLN A 37 -5.56 -24.12 14.76
N LYS A 38 -6.84 -23.76 14.94
CA LYS A 38 -7.26 -22.54 15.62
C LYS A 38 -6.75 -22.59 17.08
N THR A 39 -5.49 -22.25 17.29
CA THR A 39 -5.02 -21.80 18.60
C THR A 39 -5.37 -20.34 18.74
N ILE A 40 -6.58 -20.09 19.22
CA ILE A 40 -6.94 -18.82 19.85
C ILE A 40 -6.03 -18.69 21.08
N THR A 41 -5.06 -17.77 21.04
CA THR A 41 -4.23 -17.51 22.22
C THR A 41 -3.95 -16.02 22.41
N VAL A 42 -4.42 -15.56 23.57
CA VAL A 42 -4.01 -14.39 24.37
C VAL A 42 -4.26 -13.03 23.72
N GLY A 43 -5.53 -12.62 23.76
CA GLY A 43 -5.97 -11.24 23.74
C GLY A 43 -6.42 -10.77 22.37
N ASP A 44 -7.73 -10.75 22.14
CA ASP A 44 -8.39 -9.89 21.14
C ASP A 44 -8.19 -8.41 21.52
N LYS A 45 -6.94 -7.97 21.62
CA LYS A 45 -6.65 -6.55 21.55
C LYS A 45 -7.00 -6.16 20.12
N THR A 46 -8.19 -5.58 19.95
CA THR A 46 -8.54 -4.91 18.70
C THR A 46 -7.59 -3.73 18.54
N TYR A 47 -6.50 -3.94 17.81
CA TYR A 47 -5.54 -2.88 17.52
C TYR A 47 -6.18 -1.95 16.48
N GLN A 48 -6.79 -0.87 16.98
CA GLN A 48 -7.48 0.08 16.12
C GLN A 48 -6.48 1.02 15.45
N TYR A 49 -6.45 1.00 14.13
CA TYR A 49 -5.91 2.11 13.35
C TYR A 49 -6.87 3.29 13.45
N LYS A 50 -6.35 4.45 13.84
CA LYS A 50 -7.11 5.70 13.94
C LYS A 50 -6.50 6.73 13.01
N TYR A 51 -7.30 7.14 12.05
CA TYR A 51 -6.94 8.15 11.06
C TYR A 51 -8.09 9.16 10.93
N ASP A 52 -7.73 10.43 10.78
CA ASP A 52 -8.68 11.52 10.55
C ASP A 52 -8.43 12.03 9.13
N HIS A 53 -9.33 11.81 8.17
CA HIS A 53 -9.11 12.22 6.77
C HIS A 53 -8.70 13.69 6.61
N TYR A 54 -7.93 13.94 5.56
CA TYR A 54 -7.49 15.26 5.14
C TYR A 54 -8.68 16.21 4.92
N LYS A 55 -8.59 17.41 5.50
CA LYS A 55 -9.72 18.36 5.58
C LYS A 55 -9.57 19.59 4.67
N SER A 56 -8.36 19.89 4.20
CA SER A 56 -8.07 21.13 3.45
C SER A 56 -8.28 20.94 1.95
N GLY A 57 -9.56 20.79 1.58
CA GLY A 57 -10.00 20.24 0.31
C GLY A 57 -10.09 18.72 0.48
N PRO A 58 -11.17 18.20 1.06
CA PRO A 58 -11.25 16.78 1.40
C PRO A 58 -11.10 15.91 0.14
N PRO A 59 -10.42 14.75 0.25
CA PRO A 59 -10.40 13.78 -0.85
C PRO A 59 -11.82 13.32 -1.18
N ARG A 60 -11.98 12.76 -2.37
CA ARG A 60 -13.24 12.13 -2.76
C ARG A 60 -13.57 10.99 -1.82
N GLU A 61 -14.86 10.73 -1.62
CA GLU A 61 -15.31 9.60 -0.79
C GLU A 61 -14.76 8.26 -1.27
N GLU A 62 -14.64 8.06 -2.58
CA GLU A 62 -14.04 6.85 -3.16
C GLU A 62 -12.55 6.69 -2.79
N VAL A 63 -11.81 7.80 -2.73
CA VAL A 63 -10.39 7.81 -2.32
C VAL A 63 -10.28 7.50 -0.83
N MET A 64 -11.09 8.17 0.00
CA MET A 64 -11.10 7.92 1.46
C MET A 64 -11.39 6.45 1.75
N LYS A 65 -12.41 5.87 1.12
CA LYS A 65 -12.76 4.45 1.31
C LYS A 65 -11.72 3.48 0.79
N TRP A 66 -11.07 3.78 -0.34
CA TRP A 66 -9.97 2.96 -0.84
C TRP A 66 -8.83 2.95 0.20
N LEU A 67 -8.37 4.12 0.62
CA LEU A 67 -7.28 4.23 1.58
C LEU A 67 -7.65 3.61 2.94
N ASP A 68 -8.89 3.77 3.40
CA ASP A 68 -9.43 3.09 4.57
C ASP A 68 -9.28 1.56 4.46
N VAL A 69 -9.63 0.98 3.31
CA VAL A 69 -9.45 -0.47 3.06
C VAL A 69 -7.97 -0.84 3.16
N GLU A 70 -7.12 -0.11 2.46
CA GLU A 70 -5.70 -0.43 2.33
C GLU A 70 -4.94 -0.32 3.65
N PHE A 71 -5.10 0.78 4.39
CA PHE A 71 -4.36 1.03 5.63
C PHE A 71 -4.91 0.28 6.84
N HIS A 72 -6.23 0.04 6.90
CA HIS A 72 -6.78 -0.81 7.93
C HIS A 72 -6.42 -2.28 7.71
N ALA A 73 -6.44 -2.77 6.47
CA ALA A 73 -5.95 -4.11 6.16
C ALA A 73 -4.45 -4.24 6.49
N SER A 74 -3.63 -3.25 6.09
CA SER A 74 -2.20 -3.21 6.44
C SER A 74 -1.98 -3.31 7.95
N THR A 75 -2.76 -2.55 8.74
CA THR A 75 -2.65 -2.58 10.20
C THR A 75 -3.07 -3.92 10.79
N ASP A 76 -4.19 -4.48 10.33
CA ASP A 76 -4.71 -5.72 10.89
C ASP A 76 -3.75 -6.89 10.63
N VAL A 77 -3.22 -6.97 9.40
CA VAL A 77 -2.19 -7.95 9.04
C VAL A 77 -0.91 -7.72 9.85
N LEU A 78 -0.47 -6.48 10.05
CA LEU A 78 0.72 -6.17 10.84
C LEU A 78 0.64 -6.76 12.26
N TYR A 79 -0.50 -6.61 12.93
CA TYR A 79 -0.70 -7.18 14.27
C TYR A 79 -0.90 -8.69 14.24
N HIS A 80 -1.50 -9.24 13.18
CA HIS A 80 -1.55 -10.68 12.97
C HIS A 80 -0.15 -11.32 12.86
N LEU A 81 0.82 -10.60 12.32
CA LEU A 81 2.20 -11.07 12.17
C LEU A 81 2.99 -11.08 13.49
N LEU A 82 2.55 -10.36 14.52
CA LEU A 82 3.29 -10.20 15.78
C LEU A 82 3.63 -11.54 16.49
N PRO A 83 2.76 -12.56 16.55
CA PRO A 83 3.10 -13.87 17.09
C PRO A 83 4.21 -14.60 16.32
N LEU A 84 4.43 -14.24 15.05
CA LEU A 84 5.45 -14.80 14.18
C LEU A 84 6.78 -14.03 14.23
N ALA A 85 6.87 -12.96 15.05
CA ALA A 85 8.01 -12.03 15.10
C ALA A 85 9.39 -12.70 15.24
N LYS A 86 9.46 -13.88 15.85
CA LYS A 86 10.72 -14.62 16.08
C LYS A 86 11.19 -15.43 14.87
N ASP A 87 10.39 -15.54 13.82
CA ASP A 87 10.67 -16.35 12.64
C ASP A 87 10.55 -15.50 11.36
N PRO A 88 11.63 -14.81 10.96
CA PRO A 88 11.65 -13.94 9.77
C PRO A 88 11.23 -14.65 8.48
N TRP A 89 11.50 -15.95 8.37
CA TRP A 89 11.11 -16.74 7.20
C TRP A 89 9.59 -16.97 7.17
N LYS A 90 8.98 -17.28 8.32
CA LYS A 90 7.51 -17.35 8.42
C LYS A 90 6.85 -15.99 8.18
N LEU A 91 7.41 -14.90 8.72
CA LEU A 91 6.90 -13.54 8.44
C LEU A 91 6.87 -13.25 6.93
N PHE A 92 8.01 -13.47 6.26
CA PHE A 92 8.13 -13.26 4.83
C PHE A 92 7.11 -14.11 4.05
N ASN A 93 7.01 -15.41 4.34
CA ASN A 93 6.07 -16.28 3.64
C ASN A 93 4.60 -15.90 3.89
N GLU A 94 4.27 -15.48 5.11
CA GLU A 94 2.91 -15.03 5.45
C GLU A 94 2.54 -13.77 4.65
N ILE A 95 3.49 -12.87 4.39
CA ILE A 95 3.24 -11.66 3.59
C ILE A 95 3.19 -11.97 2.10
N GLU A 96 4.16 -12.73 1.58
CA GLU A 96 4.34 -12.89 0.13
C GLU A 96 3.41 -13.94 -0.49
N TYR A 97 3.18 -15.04 0.22
CA TYR A 97 2.60 -16.25 -0.36
C TYR A 97 1.29 -16.70 0.28
N SER A 98 0.86 -16.07 1.39
CA SER A 98 -0.44 -16.39 1.98
C SER A 98 -1.55 -15.55 1.36
N GLU A 99 -2.77 -16.09 1.35
CA GLU A 99 -3.98 -15.35 0.97
C GLU A 99 -4.42 -14.34 2.02
N ARG A 100 -3.74 -14.26 3.18
CA ARG A 100 -4.19 -13.45 4.33
C ARG A 100 -4.41 -12.00 3.97
N ILE A 101 -3.47 -11.38 3.26
CA ILE A 101 -3.59 -9.96 2.89
C ILE A 101 -4.80 -9.76 1.98
N TYR A 102 -4.96 -10.65 1.01
CA TYR A 102 -6.06 -10.60 0.05
C TYR A 102 -7.43 -10.80 0.73
N ASP A 103 -7.55 -11.78 1.63
CA ASP A 103 -8.75 -12.02 2.43
C ASP A 103 -9.07 -10.82 3.34
N THR A 104 -8.05 -10.26 3.99
CA THR A 104 -8.22 -9.08 4.86
C THR A 104 -8.69 -7.86 4.06
N VAL A 105 -8.16 -7.65 2.84
CA VAL A 105 -8.64 -6.60 1.93
C VAL A 105 -10.12 -6.78 1.62
N ARG A 106 -10.59 -8.00 1.33
CA ARG A 106 -12.02 -8.28 1.08
C ARG A 106 -12.90 -8.00 2.29
N GLU A 107 -12.45 -8.35 3.49
CA GLU A 107 -13.17 -8.04 4.73
C GLU A 107 -13.36 -6.52 4.90
N TYR A 108 -12.34 -5.73 4.57
CA TYR A 108 -12.42 -4.27 4.63
C TYR A 108 -13.20 -3.66 3.47
N GLU A 109 -13.17 -4.22 2.25
CA GLU A 109 -14.08 -3.84 1.15
C GLU A 109 -15.54 -3.92 1.63
N ASP A 110 -15.91 -5.05 2.27
CA ASP A 110 -17.26 -5.26 2.81
C ASP A 110 -17.58 -4.32 3.99
N LYS A 111 -16.60 -4.05 4.85
CA LYS A 111 -16.75 -3.13 6.00
C LYS A 111 -17.03 -1.70 5.56
N TYR A 112 -16.27 -1.20 4.59
CA TYR A 112 -16.36 0.19 4.10
C TYR A 112 -17.34 0.38 2.94
N LYS A 113 -18.01 -0.70 2.50
CA LYS A 113 -18.91 -0.70 1.34
C LYS A 113 -18.20 -0.13 0.11
N PHE A 114 -16.97 -0.56 -0.06
CA PHE A 114 -16.09 -0.20 -1.18
C PHE A 114 -15.90 -1.43 -2.05
N LYS A 115 -15.75 -1.21 -3.36
CA LYS A 115 -15.35 -2.25 -4.29
C LYS A 115 -14.28 -1.69 -5.20
N PHE A 116 -13.17 -2.41 -5.33
CA PHE A 116 -12.23 -2.11 -6.40
C PHE A 116 -12.93 -2.22 -7.76
N ARG A 117 -12.48 -1.38 -8.70
CA ARG A 117 -13.02 -1.34 -10.06
C ARG A 117 -12.91 -2.70 -10.76
N ASP A 118 -11.76 -3.34 -10.60
CA ASP A 118 -11.40 -4.61 -11.20
C ASP A 118 -10.39 -5.35 -10.31
N GLU A 119 -10.03 -6.58 -10.72
CA GLU A 119 -9.06 -7.39 -9.99
C GLU A 119 -7.65 -6.79 -10.03
N GLU A 120 -7.26 -6.14 -11.13
CA GLU A 120 -5.93 -5.51 -11.26
C GLU A 120 -5.74 -4.41 -10.19
N ALA A 121 -6.76 -3.59 -9.96
CA ALA A 121 -6.75 -2.57 -8.91
C ALA A 121 -6.67 -3.18 -7.50
N ARG A 122 -7.35 -4.30 -7.26
CA ARG A 122 -7.26 -5.03 -5.98
C ARG A 122 -5.87 -5.64 -5.79
N GLU A 123 -5.33 -6.31 -6.82
CA GLU A 123 -3.99 -6.88 -6.80
C GLU A 123 -2.93 -5.80 -6.55
N SER A 124 -3.05 -4.63 -7.20
CA SER A 124 -2.16 -3.50 -6.94
C SER A 124 -2.24 -2.99 -5.50
N CYS A 125 -3.44 -2.95 -4.89
CA CYS A 125 -3.62 -2.67 -3.47
C CYS A 125 -2.90 -3.72 -2.59
N VAL A 126 -3.09 -5.00 -2.88
CA VAL A 126 -2.43 -6.09 -2.14
C VAL A 126 -0.91 -6.00 -2.23
N GLU A 127 -0.36 -5.70 -3.40
CA GLU A 127 1.09 -5.53 -3.59
C GLU A 127 1.64 -4.33 -2.81
N ARG A 128 0.90 -3.21 -2.75
CA ARG A 128 1.29 -2.07 -1.88
C ARG A 128 1.28 -2.46 -0.41
N ILE A 129 0.26 -3.20 0.05
CA ILE A 129 0.21 -3.71 1.43
C ILE A 129 1.42 -4.62 1.72
N LYS A 130 1.76 -5.54 0.81
CA LYS A 130 2.95 -6.40 0.95
C LYS A 130 4.23 -5.58 1.10
N GLY A 131 4.45 -4.64 0.18
CA GLY A 131 5.61 -3.75 0.24
C GLY A 131 5.68 -2.98 1.55
N ARG A 132 4.54 -2.40 1.96
CA ARG A 132 4.38 -1.63 3.19
C ARG A 132 4.64 -2.44 4.46
N LEU A 133 4.37 -3.74 4.45
CA LEU A 133 4.66 -4.65 5.56
C LEU A 133 6.11 -5.13 5.57
N LEU A 134 6.68 -5.47 4.41
CA LEU A 134 8.03 -6.02 4.32
C LEU A 134 9.11 -4.99 4.63
N TYR A 135 8.93 -3.75 4.18
CA TYR A 135 9.96 -2.74 4.31
C TYR A 135 10.30 -2.41 5.78
N PRO A 136 9.33 -2.14 6.68
CA PRO A 136 9.65 -1.96 8.10
C PRO A 136 10.23 -3.21 8.77
N LEU A 137 9.79 -4.41 8.38
CA LEU A 137 10.32 -5.67 8.92
C LEU A 137 11.79 -5.93 8.56
N TYR A 138 12.28 -5.28 7.50
CA TYR A 138 13.70 -5.26 7.17
C TYR A 138 14.52 -4.33 8.09
N LEU A 139 13.90 -3.29 8.65
CA LEU A 139 14.58 -2.28 9.45
C LEU A 139 14.77 -2.71 10.90
N GLU A 140 13.72 -3.22 11.55
CA GLU A 140 13.75 -3.63 12.96
C GLU A 140 12.91 -4.88 13.22
N PRO A 141 13.25 -5.68 14.25
CA PRO A 141 12.43 -6.81 14.68
C PRO A 141 11.01 -6.37 15.07
N LEU A 142 10.01 -7.15 14.66
CA LEU A 142 8.61 -6.86 14.96
C LEU A 142 8.34 -6.99 16.47
N THR A 143 7.90 -5.91 17.08
CA THR A 143 7.45 -5.86 18.49
C THR A 143 6.15 -5.06 18.57
N GLU A 144 5.42 -5.16 19.69
CA GLU A 144 4.18 -4.36 19.87
C GLU A 144 4.46 -2.85 19.80
N ASP A 145 5.59 -2.39 20.35
CA ASP A 145 5.98 -0.99 20.28
C ASP A 145 6.43 -0.59 18.88
N TYR A 146 7.12 -1.48 18.16
CA TYR A 146 7.48 -1.22 16.77
C TYR A 146 6.25 -1.18 15.85
N CYS A 147 5.21 -1.99 16.10
CA CYS A 147 3.94 -1.90 15.39
C CYS A 147 3.30 -0.49 15.53
N LYS A 148 3.33 0.09 16.74
CA LYS A 148 2.84 1.47 16.96
C LYS A 148 3.65 2.51 16.20
N THR A 149 4.96 2.27 16.06
CA THR A 149 5.85 3.12 15.25
C THR A 149 5.50 2.99 13.77
N ILE A 150 5.30 1.76 13.27
CA ILE A 150 4.87 1.49 11.88
C ILE A 150 3.54 2.17 11.56
N GLN A 151 2.56 2.15 12.48
CA GLN A 151 1.30 2.86 12.29
C GLN A 151 1.47 4.38 12.11
N LYS A 152 2.53 4.99 12.68
CA LYS A 152 2.84 6.40 12.41
C LYS A 152 3.38 6.60 10.99
N TYR A 153 4.12 5.63 10.44
CA TYR A 153 4.55 5.64 9.04
C TYR A 153 3.34 5.54 8.11
N PHE A 154 2.43 4.60 8.39
CA PHE A 154 1.18 4.42 7.65
C PHE A 154 0.37 5.72 7.63
N TRP A 155 0.28 6.41 8.77
CA TRP A 155 -0.42 7.69 8.86
C TRP A 155 0.19 8.77 7.93
N ILE A 156 1.53 8.84 7.84
CA ILE A 156 2.22 9.80 6.97
C ILE A 156 1.94 9.48 5.50
N GLU A 157 2.00 8.20 5.14
CA GLU A 157 1.76 7.71 3.80
C GLU A 157 0.31 7.97 3.36
N GLU A 158 -0.68 7.59 4.17
CA GLU A 158 -2.10 7.83 3.90
C GLU A 158 -2.40 9.33 3.73
N ARG A 159 -1.83 10.16 4.62
CA ARG A 159 -1.97 11.62 4.52
C ARG A 159 -1.36 12.19 3.24
N LEU A 160 -0.21 11.65 2.84
CA LEU A 160 0.44 12.05 1.61
C LEU A 160 -0.41 11.71 0.40
N GLU A 161 -0.91 10.49 0.33
CA GLU A 161 -1.76 10.00 -0.76
C GLU A 161 -3.05 10.83 -0.86
N GLU A 162 -3.73 11.07 0.25
CA GLU A 162 -4.91 11.95 0.28
C GLU A 162 -4.61 13.37 -0.21
N GLU A 163 -3.60 14.04 0.35
CA GLU A 163 -3.32 15.43 -0.06
C GLU A 163 -2.84 15.51 -1.52
N MET A 164 -2.10 14.49 -2.01
CA MET A 164 -1.66 14.44 -3.40
C MET A 164 -2.82 14.19 -4.37
N THR A 165 -3.82 13.36 -4.03
CA THR A 165 -5.03 13.22 -4.87
C THR A 165 -5.78 14.55 -4.96
N VAL A 166 -5.91 15.29 -3.87
CA VAL A 166 -6.55 16.61 -3.87
C VAL A 166 -5.81 17.60 -4.76
N LYS A 167 -4.47 17.56 -4.75
CA LYS A 167 -3.66 18.39 -5.66
C LYS A 167 -3.84 17.98 -7.12
N MET A 168 -3.81 16.67 -7.42
CA MET A 168 -4.11 16.16 -8.76
C MET A 168 -5.50 16.59 -9.22
N ASP A 169 -6.51 16.53 -8.36
CA ASP A 169 -7.88 16.90 -8.69
C ASP A 169 -8.03 18.37 -9.12
N ARG A 170 -7.16 19.26 -8.60
CA ARG A 170 -7.13 20.69 -8.97
C ARG A 170 -6.50 20.97 -10.33
N GLU A 171 -5.69 20.07 -10.84
CA GLU A 171 -5.08 20.22 -12.16
C GLU A 171 -6.12 20.04 -13.28
N GLU A 172 -6.05 20.87 -14.32
CA GLU A 172 -7.04 20.87 -15.40
C GLU A 172 -6.81 19.75 -16.41
N THR A 173 -5.55 19.55 -16.83
CA THR A 173 -5.22 18.60 -17.89
C THR A 173 -4.73 17.27 -17.36
N TYR A 174 -4.92 16.20 -18.14
CA TYR A 174 -4.36 14.89 -17.81
C TYR A 174 -2.84 14.91 -17.66
N GLN A 175 -2.12 15.71 -18.47
CA GLN A 175 -0.67 15.79 -18.37
C GLN A 175 -0.23 16.47 -17.08
N ASP A 176 -0.94 17.50 -16.64
CA ASP A 176 -0.67 18.18 -15.37
C ASP A 176 -0.98 17.27 -14.17
N LYS A 177 -2.10 16.53 -14.22
CA LYS A 177 -2.42 15.47 -13.24
C LYS A 177 -1.32 14.42 -13.16
N LYS A 178 -0.83 13.96 -14.32
CA LYS A 178 0.27 12.99 -14.41
C LYS A 178 1.58 13.56 -13.86
N ALA A 179 1.90 14.81 -14.14
CA ALA A 179 3.07 15.48 -13.58
C ALA A 179 2.96 15.60 -12.06
N MET A 180 1.79 16.00 -11.55
CA MET A 180 1.52 16.09 -10.12
C MET A 180 1.63 14.74 -9.40
N SER A 181 1.12 13.66 -10.01
CA SER A 181 1.23 12.29 -9.46
C SER A 181 2.69 11.82 -9.25
N LYS A 182 3.65 12.47 -9.92
CA LYS A 182 5.08 12.13 -9.88
C LYS A 182 5.93 13.21 -9.21
N ASN A 183 5.32 14.25 -8.65
CA ASN A 183 6.02 15.41 -8.09
C ASN A 183 6.71 15.08 -6.76
N GLU A 184 7.93 14.55 -6.84
CA GLU A 184 8.71 14.16 -5.67
C GLU A 184 9.02 15.30 -4.71
N ASP A 185 9.31 16.49 -5.24
CA ASP A 185 9.70 17.63 -4.40
C ASP A 185 8.52 18.06 -3.52
N GLU A 186 7.31 18.06 -4.09
CA GLU A 186 6.09 18.29 -3.32
C GLU A 186 5.86 17.19 -2.29
N MET A 187 6.02 15.91 -2.67
CA MET A 187 5.86 14.80 -1.72
C MET A 187 6.86 14.87 -0.57
N LYS A 188 8.14 15.18 -0.83
CA LYS A 188 9.17 15.39 0.20
C LYS A 188 8.81 16.54 1.12
N ARG A 189 8.32 17.65 0.57
CA ARG A 189 7.85 18.82 1.33
C ARG A 189 6.70 18.43 2.27
N LEU A 190 5.71 17.69 1.78
CA LEU A 190 4.56 17.23 2.57
C LEU A 190 4.98 16.26 3.68
N ILE A 191 5.80 15.26 3.36
CA ILE A 191 6.33 14.32 4.35
C ILE A 191 7.05 15.08 5.48
N SER A 192 7.88 16.08 5.16
CA SER A 192 8.58 16.88 6.18
C SER A 192 7.62 17.66 7.10
N ILE A 193 6.46 18.07 6.60
CA ILE A 193 5.41 18.70 7.42
C ILE A 193 4.78 17.66 8.36
N TYR A 194 4.47 16.48 7.84
CA TYR A 194 3.80 15.41 8.58
C TYR A 194 4.69 14.78 9.65
N GLU A 195 6.00 14.62 9.38
CA GLU A 195 7.02 14.22 10.35
C GLU A 195 6.95 15.06 11.63
N LYS A 196 6.90 16.39 11.47
CA LYS A 196 6.80 17.34 12.59
C LYS A 196 5.49 17.16 13.36
N GLY A 197 4.38 16.99 12.66
CA GLY A 197 3.05 16.79 13.26
C GLY A 197 2.90 15.46 14.02
N ARG A 198 3.70 14.44 13.69
CA ARG A 198 3.65 13.11 14.32
C ARG A 198 4.82 12.81 15.26
N SER A 199 5.71 13.78 15.46
CA SER A 199 6.92 13.64 16.28
C SER A 199 7.73 12.39 15.89
N ILE A 200 7.94 12.23 14.59
CA ILE A 200 8.71 11.11 14.01
C ILE A 200 9.61 11.64 12.91
N LYS A 201 10.76 10.99 12.72
CA LYS A 201 11.69 11.30 11.65
C LYS A 201 11.93 10.04 10.84
N LEU A 202 11.58 10.10 9.56
CA LEU A 202 11.90 9.09 8.57
C LEU A 202 13.34 9.29 8.10
N SER A 203 14.04 8.18 7.84
CA SER A 203 15.31 8.23 7.11
C SER A 203 15.07 8.54 5.63
N ASP A 204 16.11 8.91 4.90
CA ASP A 204 16.01 9.19 3.47
C ASP A 204 15.48 7.98 2.67
N ASP A 205 15.90 6.76 3.06
CA ASP A 205 15.41 5.52 2.45
C ASP A 205 13.91 5.32 2.70
N MET A 206 13.44 5.63 3.91
CA MET A 206 12.02 5.53 4.25
C MET A 206 11.19 6.57 3.50
N ILE A 207 11.72 7.78 3.31
CA ILE A 207 11.09 8.83 2.50
C ILE A 207 10.99 8.36 1.05
N HIS A 208 12.08 7.84 0.48
CA HIS A 208 12.10 7.33 -0.89
C HIS A 208 11.13 6.16 -1.09
N PHE A 209 11.06 5.23 -0.13
CA PHE A 209 10.10 4.14 -0.13
C PHE A 209 8.65 4.65 -0.09
N THR A 210 8.33 5.54 0.85
CA THR A 210 7.00 6.16 1.00
C THR A 210 6.55 6.84 -0.28
N ILE A 211 7.44 7.62 -0.92
CA ILE A 211 7.18 8.29 -2.20
C ILE A 211 6.94 7.28 -3.32
N SER A 212 7.69 6.17 -3.33
CA SER A 212 7.55 5.13 -4.35
C SER A 212 6.19 4.44 -4.27
N ILE A 213 5.73 4.09 -3.08
CA ILE A 213 4.40 3.50 -2.88
C ILE A 213 3.29 4.51 -3.24
N ALA A 214 3.39 5.75 -2.74
CA ALA A 214 2.41 6.79 -3.03
C ALA A 214 2.28 7.06 -4.54
N LYS A 215 3.39 7.07 -5.29
CA LYS A 215 3.33 7.21 -6.76
C LYS A 215 2.56 6.08 -7.44
N VAL A 216 2.69 4.84 -6.97
CA VAL A 216 1.93 3.71 -7.52
C VAL A 216 0.44 3.89 -7.25
N PHE A 217 0.08 4.25 -6.03
CA PHE A 217 -1.31 4.58 -5.70
C PHE A 217 -1.86 5.71 -6.59
N LEU A 218 -1.13 6.81 -6.74
CA LEU A 218 -1.55 7.96 -7.54
C LEU A 218 -1.62 7.63 -9.04
N GLU A 219 -0.77 6.73 -9.54
CA GLU A 219 -0.86 6.22 -10.91
C GLU A 219 -2.13 5.38 -11.11
N ASP A 220 -2.49 4.51 -10.17
CA ASP A 220 -3.74 3.75 -10.24
C ASP A 220 -4.96 4.66 -10.14
N TYR A 221 -4.91 5.67 -9.26
CA TYR A 221 -5.93 6.71 -9.19
C TYR A 221 -6.07 7.48 -10.51
N LEU A 222 -4.95 7.82 -11.16
CA LEU A 222 -4.95 8.48 -12.46
C LEU A 222 -5.59 7.62 -13.56
N LYS A 223 -5.42 6.29 -13.53
CA LYS A 223 -6.06 5.37 -14.50
C LYS A 223 -7.59 5.41 -14.40
N LEU A 224 -8.14 5.60 -13.20
CA LEU A 224 -9.59 5.74 -13.00
C LEU A 224 -10.16 6.94 -13.77
N TYR A 225 -9.40 8.03 -13.89
CA TYR A 225 -9.82 9.23 -14.62
C TYR A 225 -9.89 9.05 -16.12
N THR A 226 -8.88 8.39 -16.71
CA THR A 226 -8.79 8.22 -18.17
C THR A 226 -9.97 7.47 -18.75
N GLU A 227 -10.45 6.44 -18.06
CA GLU A 227 -11.57 5.63 -18.55
C GLU A 227 -12.92 6.33 -18.43
N VAL A 228 -13.08 7.25 -17.47
CA VAL A 228 -14.28 8.10 -17.37
C VAL A 228 -14.30 9.12 -18.52
N TYR A 229 -13.15 9.69 -18.86
CA TYR A 229 -13.02 10.61 -19.99
C TYR A 229 -13.26 9.93 -21.35
N ASP A 230 -12.80 8.69 -21.50
CA ASP A 230 -13.03 7.89 -22.71
C ASP A 230 -14.49 7.46 -22.87
N LYS A 231 -15.21 7.19 -21.77
CA LYS A 231 -16.65 6.89 -21.79
C LYS A 231 -17.53 8.12 -22.06
N LEU A 232 -17.07 9.31 -21.70
CA LEU A 232 -17.80 10.58 -21.87
C LEU A 232 -17.45 11.32 -23.17
N SER A 233 -16.42 10.90 -23.89
CA SER A 233 -16.10 11.40 -25.22
C SER A 233 -16.81 10.53 -26.26
N PRO A 234 -17.99 10.91 -26.81
CA PRO A 234 -18.54 10.21 -27.94
C PRO A 234 -17.52 10.33 -29.08
N THR A 235 -16.92 9.20 -29.46
CA THR A 235 -16.09 9.11 -30.66
C THR A 235 -16.90 9.64 -31.84
N ASN A 236 -16.50 10.81 -32.34
CA ASN A 236 -16.90 11.35 -33.63
C ASN A 236 -16.38 10.40 -34.73
N ASN A 237 -17.02 9.24 -34.90
CA ASN A 237 -16.82 8.35 -36.03
C ASN A 237 -18.13 8.17 -36.77
N ASP A 238 -18.79 9.28 -37.10
CA ASP A 238 -19.85 9.28 -38.09
C ASP A 238 -19.76 10.54 -38.95
N LYS A 239 -18.84 10.50 -39.93
CA LYS A 239 -18.80 11.39 -41.11
C LYS A 239 -17.70 10.95 -42.07
N THR A 240 -18.00 9.96 -42.91
CA THR A 240 -17.83 10.01 -44.38
C THR A 240 -18.10 8.63 -45.01
N LYS A 241 -19.38 8.33 -45.19
CA LYS A 241 -19.84 7.61 -46.40
C LYS A 241 -20.73 8.57 -47.18
N GLN A 242 -20.10 9.44 -47.95
CA GLN A 242 -20.76 10.01 -49.12
C GLN A 242 -20.32 9.16 -50.31
N LYS A 243 -21.30 8.43 -50.87
CA LYS A 243 -21.29 7.91 -52.23
C LYS A 243 -21.55 9.06 -53.20
#